data_AF-N1WET5-F1
#
_entry.id   AF-N1WET5-F1
#
_cell.length_a   1.000
_cell.length_b   1.000
_cell.length_c   1.000
_cell.angle_alpha   90.00
_cell.angle_beta   90.00
_cell.angle_gamma   90.00
#
_symmetry.space_group_name_H-M   'P 1'
#
loop_
_entity.id
_entity.type
_entity.pdbx_description
1 polymer ?
#
loop_
_entity_poly.entity_id
_entity_poly.type
_entity_poly.pdbx_seq_one_letter_code
_entity_poly.pdbx_strand_id
1 'polypeptide(L)'
;MSSVTPQIGTPTQNNLNAIYSATEVVIKGENFGVDPVVRFNDIVATINANLGTELHTRVPDGAFSGFITVSKAGGVCLPNSKEGVNCAGTEYFIDCYAITNKQYGSEIELKQGQSLSVEFGAIETKAFHTDTLIASRNLIIGCQSAVTVRVFNRSCQATDYVLQNDPTIPFPAGVATQFYITANSATCSLVL
;
A
#
# COMPACT_ATOMS: atom_id res chain seq x y z
N MET A 1 8.34 -22.87 -12.04
CA MET A 1 8.63 -21.59 -11.32
C MET A 1 7.35 -21.13 -10.64
N SER A 2 7.41 -20.54 -9.45
CA SER A 2 6.21 -19.98 -8.82
C SER A 2 5.92 -18.57 -9.35
N SER A 3 4.65 -18.24 -9.53
CA SER A 3 4.20 -16.89 -9.88
C SER A 3 3.08 -16.45 -8.95
N VAL A 4 2.92 -15.14 -8.80
CA VAL A 4 1.90 -14.52 -7.95
C VAL A 4 1.00 -13.68 -8.83
N THR A 5 -0.31 -13.79 -8.65
CA THR A 5 -1.29 -12.96 -9.36
C THR A 5 -2.43 -12.54 -8.43
N PRO A 6 -2.76 -11.24 -8.36
CA PRO A 6 -1.99 -10.11 -8.89
C PRO A 6 -0.64 -9.93 -8.16
N GLN A 7 0.31 -9.21 -8.76
CA GLN A 7 1.58 -8.83 -8.11
C GLN A 7 1.48 -7.52 -7.31
N ILE A 8 0.31 -6.90 -7.32
CA ILE A 8 -0.04 -5.69 -6.56
C ILE A 8 -1.28 -6.01 -5.74
N GLY A 9 -1.35 -5.51 -4.52
CA GLY A 9 -2.60 -5.52 -3.77
C GLY A 9 -2.51 -4.79 -2.44
N THR A 10 -3.50 -5.00 -1.61
CA THR A 10 -3.75 -4.19 -0.42
C THR A 10 -4.21 -5.09 0.72
N PRO A 11 -3.73 -4.88 1.96
CA PRO A 11 -4.36 -5.47 3.13
C PRO A 11 -5.80 -4.95 3.31
N THR A 12 -6.51 -5.46 4.31
CA THR A 12 -7.82 -4.93 4.64
C THR A 12 -7.70 -3.46 5.02
N GLN A 13 -8.59 -2.61 4.51
CA GLN A 13 -8.76 -1.26 5.01
C GLN A 13 -10.06 -1.21 5.81
N ASN A 14 -9.98 -0.91 7.09
CA ASN A 14 -11.11 -0.92 8.02
C ASN A 14 -11.14 0.35 8.88
N ASN A 15 -11.27 1.51 8.26
CA ASN A 15 -11.39 2.78 8.98
C ASN A 15 -12.81 3.33 8.91
N LEU A 16 -13.10 4.33 9.75
CA LEU A 16 -14.44 4.95 9.88
C LEU A 16 -15.02 5.43 8.55
N ASN A 17 -14.14 5.73 7.59
CA ASN A 17 -14.48 6.41 6.35
C ASN A 17 -14.21 5.53 5.10
N ALA A 18 -13.85 4.25 5.27
CA ALA A 18 -13.59 3.30 4.19
C ALA A 18 -13.47 1.86 4.73
N ILE A 19 -14.25 0.94 4.14
CA ILE A 19 -14.16 -0.50 4.40
C ILE A 19 -13.92 -1.22 3.07
N TYR A 20 -12.71 -1.73 2.88
CA TYR A 20 -12.31 -2.52 1.71
C TYR A 20 -11.70 -3.85 2.16
N SER A 21 -12.15 -4.95 1.55
CA SER A 21 -11.57 -6.27 1.81
C SER A 21 -10.16 -6.38 1.25
N ALA A 22 -9.29 -7.13 1.93
CA ALA A 22 -7.96 -7.45 1.42
C ALA A 22 -7.99 -8.09 0.02
N THR A 23 -6.97 -7.82 -0.78
CA THR A 23 -6.79 -8.41 -2.11
C THR A 23 -6.58 -9.92 -2.01
N GLU A 24 -7.33 -10.67 -2.81
CA GLU A 24 -7.09 -12.10 -3.02
C GLU A 24 -5.87 -12.30 -3.92
N VAL A 25 -5.01 -13.24 -3.52
CA VAL A 25 -3.76 -13.55 -4.21
C VAL A 25 -3.74 -15.04 -4.52
N VAL A 26 -3.49 -15.36 -5.79
CA VAL A 26 -3.27 -16.72 -6.28
C VAL A 26 -1.79 -16.91 -6.53
N ILE A 27 -1.20 -17.88 -5.87
CA ILE A 27 0.20 -18.27 -6.05
C ILE A 27 0.22 -19.57 -6.83
N LYS A 28 0.73 -19.53 -8.05
CA LYS A 28 0.88 -20.72 -8.91
C LYS A 28 2.27 -21.30 -8.72
N GLY A 29 2.38 -22.61 -8.81
CA GLY A 29 3.64 -23.33 -8.69
C GLY A 29 3.44 -24.80 -8.98
N GLU A 30 4.35 -25.62 -8.48
CA GLU A 30 4.35 -27.07 -8.71
C GLU A 30 4.51 -27.80 -7.38
N ASN A 31 3.68 -28.81 -7.15
CA ASN A 31 3.81 -29.75 -6.02
C ASN A 31 3.98 -29.04 -4.67
N PHE A 32 3.04 -28.18 -4.27
CA PHE A 32 3.09 -27.49 -2.98
C PHE A 32 3.03 -28.44 -1.77
N GLY A 33 2.51 -29.66 -1.96
CA GLY A 33 2.40 -30.65 -0.90
C GLY A 33 1.28 -30.29 0.08
N VAL A 34 1.31 -30.92 1.25
CA VAL A 34 0.22 -30.82 2.25
C VAL A 34 0.34 -29.59 3.16
N ASP A 35 1.57 -29.13 3.46
CA ASP A 35 1.82 -28.06 4.42
C ASP A 35 2.77 -26.96 3.89
N PRO A 36 2.41 -26.25 2.81
CA PRO A 36 3.15 -25.08 2.39
C PRO A 36 2.92 -23.91 3.38
N VAL A 37 3.90 -23.02 3.49
CA VAL A 37 3.77 -21.77 4.25
C VAL A 37 3.95 -20.60 3.30
N VAL A 38 2.96 -19.70 3.29
CA VAL A 38 3.01 -18.44 2.53
C VAL A 38 3.33 -17.30 3.49
N ARG A 39 4.31 -16.47 3.13
CA ARG A 39 4.59 -15.22 3.85
C ARG A 39 4.55 -14.03 2.91
N PHE A 40 4.02 -12.91 3.42
CA PHE A 40 4.21 -11.58 2.85
C PHE A 40 5.20 -10.87 3.76
N ASN A 41 6.41 -10.63 3.27
CA ASN A 41 7.55 -10.23 4.11
C ASN A 41 7.77 -11.31 5.20
N ASP A 42 7.66 -10.93 6.46
CA ASP A 42 7.79 -11.84 7.60
C ASP A 42 6.43 -12.31 8.15
N ILE A 43 5.31 -11.87 7.55
CA ILE A 43 3.95 -12.14 8.03
C ILE A 43 3.40 -13.39 7.35
N VAL A 44 3.05 -14.40 8.16
CA VAL A 44 2.40 -15.63 7.67
C VAL A 44 0.99 -15.32 7.23
N ALA A 45 0.67 -15.61 5.98
CA ALA A 45 -0.66 -15.46 5.43
C ALA A 45 -1.49 -16.74 5.63
N THR A 46 -2.80 -16.57 5.78
CA THR A 46 -3.73 -17.70 5.86
C THR A 46 -3.98 -18.26 4.46
N ILE A 47 -3.64 -19.53 4.25
CA ILE A 47 -3.97 -20.24 3.01
C ILE A 47 -5.44 -20.62 3.05
N ASN A 48 -6.25 -20.03 2.18
CA ASN A 48 -7.68 -20.28 2.05
C ASN A 48 -7.98 -21.54 1.24
N ALA A 49 -7.13 -21.86 0.25
CA ALA A 49 -7.22 -23.10 -0.51
C ALA A 49 -5.83 -23.54 -1.01
N ASN A 50 -5.57 -24.85 -1.00
CA ASN A 50 -4.40 -25.47 -1.61
C ASN A 50 -4.87 -26.51 -2.64
N LEU A 51 -4.66 -26.21 -3.92
CA LEU A 51 -5.04 -27.06 -5.05
C LEU A 51 -3.84 -27.86 -5.59
N GLY A 52 -2.75 -27.97 -4.81
CA GLY A 52 -1.53 -28.67 -5.17
C GLY A 52 -0.58 -27.86 -6.07
N THR A 53 -1.11 -27.18 -7.08
CA THR A 53 -0.36 -26.27 -7.97
C THR A 53 -0.78 -24.81 -7.84
N GLU A 54 -1.84 -24.52 -7.07
CA GLU A 54 -2.30 -23.17 -6.77
C GLU A 54 -2.57 -23.03 -5.27
N LEU A 55 -2.07 -21.95 -4.67
CA LEU A 55 -2.43 -21.53 -3.31
C LEU A 55 -3.25 -20.24 -3.41
N HIS A 56 -4.41 -20.24 -2.77
CA HIS A 56 -5.24 -19.05 -2.62
C HIS A 56 -5.04 -18.49 -1.22
N THR A 57 -4.74 -17.21 -1.13
CA THR A 57 -4.56 -16.47 0.12
C THR A 57 -5.10 -15.05 -0.05
N ARG A 58 -5.05 -14.27 1.02
CA ARG A 58 -5.23 -12.81 0.97
C ARG A 58 -4.00 -12.10 1.49
N VAL A 59 -3.83 -10.84 1.11
CA VAL A 59 -2.81 -9.97 1.70
C VAL A 59 -3.11 -9.81 3.19
N PRO A 60 -2.22 -10.23 4.10
CA PRO A 60 -2.47 -10.14 5.52
C PRO A 60 -2.29 -8.70 6.03
N ASP A 61 -2.97 -8.38 7.13
CA ASP A 61 -2.81 -7.11 7.83
C ASP A 61 -1.35 -6.91 8.27
N GLY A 62 -0.85 -5.67 8.12
CA GLY A 62 0.54 -5.34 8.41
C GLY A 62 1.53 -5.65 7.28
N ALA A 63 1.11 -6.31 6.19
CA ALA A 63 1.96 -6.49 5.01
C ALA A 63 2.35 -5.13 4.41
N PHE A 64 3.51 -5.07 3.77
CA PHE A 64 4.04 -3.92 3.04
C PHE A 64 4.75 -4.42 1.76
N SER A 65 5.19 -3.52 0.87
CA SER A 65 5.90 -3.93 -0.35
C SER A 65 7.20 -4.67 -0.05
N GLY A 66 7.46 -5.77 -0.74
CA GLY A 66 8.61 -6.64 -0.51
C GLY A 66 8.47 -7.95 -1.25
N PHE A 67 8.57 -9.08 -0.55
CA PHE A 67 8.47 -10.41 -1.16
C PHE A 67 7.28 -11.20 -0.61
N ILE A 68 6.56 -11.86 -1.51
CA ILE A 68 5.78 -13.04 -1.15
C ILE A 68 6.70 -14.25 -1.27
N THR A 69 6.74 -15.08 -0.24
CA THR A 69 7.49 -16.33 -0.26
C THR A 69 6.61 -17.53 0.01
N VAL A 70 6.95 -18.64 -0.62
CA VAL A 70 6.36 -19.96 -0.34
C VAL A 70 7.47 -20.92 0.03
N SER A 71 7.36 -21.52 1.22
CA SER A 71 8.18 -22.67 1.60
C SER A 71 7.35 -23.94 1.60
N LYS A 72 7.91 -25.04 1.09
CA LYS A 72 7.30 -26.37 1.20
C LYS A 72 7.62 -26.98 2.56
N ALA A 73 7.04 -28.15 2.86
CA ALA A 73 7.34 -28.90 4.08
C ALA A 73 8.86 -29.05 4.31
N GLY A 74 9.32 -28.67 5.51
CA GLY A 74 10.75 -28.65 5.88
C GLY A 74 11.58 -27.54 5.24
N GLY A 75 10.98 -26.66 4.43
CA GLY A 75 11.61 -25.49 3.85
C GLY A 75 11.58 -24.27 4.75
N VAL A 76 12.52 -23.35 4.54
CA VAL A 76 12.64 -22.08 5.27
C VAL A 76 13.05 -21.00 4.28
N CYS A 77 12.28 -19.91 4.25
CA CYS A 77 12.64 -18.68 3.55
C CYS A 77 13.35 -17.73 4.51
N LEU A 78 14.36 -17.01 4.02
CA LEU A 78 15.02 -15.97 4.78
C LEU A 78 14.11 -14.75 4.94
N PRO A 79 14.18 -14.01 6.07
CA PRO A 79 13.37 -12.82 6.30
C PRO A 79 13.54 -11.78 5.18
N ASN A 80 12.42 -11.19 4.72
CA ASN A 80 12.38 -10.18 3.66
C ASN A 80 13.24 -10.50 2.42
N SER A 81 13.37 -11.77 2.06
CA SER A 81 14.19 -12.24 0.95
C SER A 81 13.43 -13.27 0.12
N LYS A 82 13.84 -13.43 -1.14
CA LYS A 82 13.37 -14.52 -2.01
C LYS A 82 14.15 -15.82 -1.84
N GLU A 83 15.17 -15.83 -0.99
CA GLU A 83 16.12 -16.94 -0.82
C GLU A 83 15.74 -17.84 0.36
N GLY A 84 16.21 -19.09 0.30
CA GLY A 84 16.00 -20.07 1.35
C GLY A 84 16.14 -21.50 0.87
N VAL A 85 15.88 -22.45 1.77
CA VAL A 85 15.86 -23.89 1.48
C VAL A 85 14.42 -24.28 1.13
N ASN A 86 14.22 -24.88 -0.05
CA ASN A 86 12.88 -25.22 -0.58
C ASN A 86 11.91 -24.01 -0.54
N CYS A 87 12.47 -22.82 -0.80
CA CYS A 87 11.78 -21.55 -0.81
C CYS A 87 11.71 -21.02 -2.24
N ALA A 88 10.59 -20.40 -2.59
CA ALA A 88 10.49 -19.56 -3.77
C ALA A 88 9.88 -18.21 -3.39
N GLY A 89 10.49 -17.13 -3.85
CA GLY A 89 10.02 -15.77 -3.60
C GLY A 89 9.67 -15.03 -4.87
N THR A 90 8.70 -14.12 -4.77
CA THR A 90 8.28 -13.21 -5.84
C THR A 90 8.08 -11.83 -5.24
N GLU A 91 8.55 -10.79 -5.93
CA GLU A 91 8.30 -9.41 -5.50
C GLU A 91 6.81 -9.10 -5.48
N TYR A 92 6.39 -8.31 -4.51
CA TYR A 92 5.00 -7.91 -4.34
C TYR A 92 4.92 -6.48 -3.86
N PHE A 93 4.00 -5.70 -4.43
CA PHE A 93 3.85 -4.29 -4.11
C PHE A 93 2.52 -4.04 -3.42
N ILE A 94 2.57 -3.28 -2.34
CA ILE A 94 1.39 -2.72 -1.69
C ILE A 94 1.05 -1.40 -2.34
N ASP A 95 -0.19 -1.30 -2.81
CA ASP A 95 -0.82 -0.09 -3.31
C ASP A 95 -2.11 0.13 -2.52
N CYS A 96 -2.15 1.17 -1.69
CA CYS A 96 -3.29 1.50 -0.84
C CYS A 96 -4.47 2.09 -1.60
N TYR A 97 -4.27 2.51 -2.84
CA TYR A 97 -5.30 3.15 -3.66
C TYR A 97 -5.95 2.18 -4.65
N ALA A 98 -5.22 1.16 -5.12
CA ALA A 98 -5.72 0.16 -6.06
C ALA A 98 -7.06 -0.46 -5.62
N ILE A 99 -7.23 -0.79 -4.33
CA ILE A 99 -8.44 -1.43 -3.82
C ILE A 99 -9.70 -0.54 -3.92
N THR A 100 -9.52 0.77 -4.01
CA THR A 100 -10.62 1.74 -4.21
C THR A 100 -11.08 1.84 -5.66
N ASN A 101 -10.48 1.05 -6.56
CA ASN A 101 -10.65 1.16 -8.01
C ASN A 101 -10.32 2.57 -8.54
N LYS A 102 -9.34 3.24 -7.93
CA LYS A 102 -8.86 4.58 -8.29
C LYS A 102 -9.99 5.61 -8.39
N GLN A 103 -10.89 5.62 -7.40
CA GLN A 103 -12.13 6.42 -7.42
C GLN A 103 -11.96 7.94 -7.59
N TYR A 104 -10.78 8.49 -7.32
CA TYR A 104 -10.42 9.91 -7.49
C TYR A 104 -9.54 10.18 -8.73
N GLY A 105 -9.51 9.24 -9.68
CA GLY A 105 -8.67 9.31 -10.87
C GLY A 105 -7.21 8.90 -10.63
N SER A 106 -6.33 9.25 -11.57
CA SER A 106 -4.89 8.99 -11.45
C SER A 106 -4.28 9.77 -10.28
N GLU A 107 -3.30 9.17 -9.62
CA GLU A 107 -2.54 9.86 -8.58
C GLU A 107 -1.66 10.95 -9.18
N ILE A 108 -1.54 12.06 -8.44
CA ILE A 108 -0.61 13.14 -8.74
C ILE A 108 0.68 12.90 -7.96
N GLU A 109 1.81 12.86 -8.66
CA GLU A 109 3.12 12.67 -8.04
C GLU A 109 3.64 13.97 -7.41
N LEU A 110 4.04 13.91 -6.13
CA LEU A 110 4.74 14.97 -5.42
C LEU A 110 6.12 14.46 -4.96
N LYS A 111 7.18 14.86 -5.66
CA LYS A 111 8.55 14.41 -5.35
C LYS A 111 9.15 15.18 -4.18
N GLN A 112 10.09 14.56 -3.48
CA GLN A 112 10.91 15.25 -2.49
C GLN A 112 11.60 16.50 -3.08
N GLY A 113 11.52 17.63 -2.38
CA GLY A 113 12.03 18.93 -2.80
C GLY A 113 11.15 19.67 -3.82
N GLN A 114 9.99 19.12 -4.17
CA GLN A 114 9.06 19.73 -5.12
C GLN A 114 8.04 20.61 -4.41
N SER A 115 7.60 21.65 -5.12
CA SER A 115 6.41 22.43 -4.78
C SER A 115 5.39 22.29 -5.91
N LEU A 116 4.12 22.06 -5.56
CA LEU A 116 2.99 21.97 -6.47
C LEU A 116 1.92 23.00 -6.12
N SER A 117 1.28 23.56 -7.13
CA SER A 117 0.04 24.32 -6.99
C SER A 117 -1.08 23.50 -7.60
N VAL A 118 -2.08 23.13 -6.79
CA VAL A 118 -3.18 22.25 -7.20
C VAL A 118 -4.52 22.96 -6.99
N GLU A 119 -5.32 23.00 -8.05
CA GLU A 119 -6.68 23.55 -8.01
C GLU A 119 -7.68 22.45 -7.69
N PHE A 120 -8.59 22.73 -6.75
CA PHE A 120 -9.70 21.86 -6.38
C PHE A 120 -11.02 22.48 -6.78
N GLY A 121 -11.90 21.68 -7.36
CA GLY A 121 -13.30 22.01 -7.63
C GLY A 121 -14.15 22.09 -6.36
N ALA A 122 -15.47 22.14 -6.52
CA ALA A 122 -16.41 22.12 -5.38
C ALA A 122 -16.35 20.75 -4.69
N ILE A 123 -15.89 20.75 -3.43
CA ILE A 123 -15.67 19.54 -2.60
C ILE A 123 -15.04 18.40 -3.41
N GLU A 124 -13.80 18.61 -3.83
CA GLU A 124 -13.08 17.64 -4.64
C GLU A 124 -12.02 16.92 -3.81
N THR A 125 -11.94 15.60 -3.96
CA THR A 125 -10.84 14.78 -3.45
C THR A 125 -9.91 14.42 -4.60
N LYS A 126 -8.60 14.61 -4.42
CA LYS A 126 -7.57 14.14 -5.35
C LYS A 126 -6.62 13.18 -4.64
N ALA A 127 -6.12 12.20 -5.38
CA ALA A 127 -5.15 11.23 -4.88
C ALA A 127 -3.72 11.63 -5.25
N PHE A 128 -2.79 11.36 -4.34
CA PHE A 128 -1.39 11.71 -4.47
C PHE A 128 -0.50 10.57 -4.02
N HIS A 129 0.70 10.52 -4.57
CA HIS A 129 1.79 9.71 -4.03
C HIS A 129 3.09 10.50 -4.03
N THR A 130 4.01 10.10 -3.16
CA THR A 130 5.40 10.58 -3.18
C THR A 130 6.32 9.61 -3.92
N ASP A 131 7.54 10.03 -4.20
CA ASP A 131 8.64 9.08 -4.38
C ASP A 131 9.05 8.46 -3.02
N THR A 132 9.91 7.45 -3.06
CA THR A 132 10.47 6.89 -1.81
C THR A 132 11.35 7.94 -1.13
N LEU A 133 10.92 8.41 0.04
CA LEU A 133 11.62 9.46 0.75
C LEU A 133 12.93 8.94 1.38
N ILE A 134 14.04 9.62 1.15
CA ILE A 134 15.35 9.20 1.71
C ILE A 134 15.49 9.49 3.21
N ALA A 135 14.69 10.42 3.73
CA ALA A 135 14.64 10.81 5.13
C ALA A 135 13.23 11.33 5.44
N SER A 136 12.86 11.36 6.72
CA SER A 136 11.54 11.86 7.12
C SER A 136 11.36 13.32 6.68
N ARG A 137 10.17 13.65 6.21
CA ARG A 137 9.79 14.98 5.72
C ARG A 137 8.42 15.35 6.23
N ASN A 138 8.05 16.62 6.05
CA ASN A 138 6.70 17.06 6.30
C ASN A 138 6.07 17.49 4.99
N LEU A 139 4.88 16.98 4.69
CA LEU A 139 4.00 17.60 3.72
C LEU A 139 3.47 18.90 4.35
N ILE A 140 3.82 20.03 3.75
CA ILE A 140 3.29 21.35 4.13
C ILE A 140 2.24 21.71 3.08
N ILE A 141 1.02 21.96 3.55
CA ILE A 141 -0.08 22.38 2.72
C ILE A 141 -0.39 23.84 3.06
N GLY A 142 -0.40 24.72 2.08
CA GLY A 142 -1.00 26.05 2.20
C GLY A 142 -2.26 26.10 1.32
N CYS A 143 -3.42 26.46 1.84
CA CYS A 143 -4.63 26.47 1.04
C CYS A 143 -5.60 27.59 1.41
N GLN A 144 -6.37 28.05 0.44
CA GLN A 144 -7.36 29.12 0.64
C GLN A 144 -8.55 28.71 1.52
N SER A 145 -8.73 27.41 1.74
CA SER A 145 -9.76 26.82 2.61
C SER A 145 -9.17 25.72 3.49
N ALA A 146 -9.87 25.37 4.56
CA ALA A 146 -9.55 24.16 5.31
C ALA A 146 -9.57 22.92 4.40
N VAL A 147 -8.66 21.99 4.66
CA VAL A 147 -8.51 20.73 3.91
C VAL A 147 -8.75 19.53 4.82
N THR A 148 -9.20 18.41 4.23
CA THR A 148 -9.13 17.10 4.88
C THR A 148 -8.08 16.26 4.18
N VAL A 149 -7.12 15.72 4.94
CA VAL A 149 -6.05 14.89 4.40
C VAL A 149 -6.16 13.48 4.96
N ARG A 150 -6.16 12.47 4.09
CA ARG A 150 -6.05 11.07 4.47
C ARG A 150 -4.68 10.56 4.08
N VAL A 151 -3.89 10.09 5.03
CA VAL A 151 -2.56 9.52 4.77
C VAL A 151 -2.56 8.04 5.05
N PHE A 152 -2.01 7.25 4.13
CA PHE A 152 -1.84 5.81 4.31
C PHE A 152 -0.42 5.48 4.75
N ASN A 153 -0.29 4.66 5.79
CA ASN A 153 1.01 4.06 6.09
C ASN A 153 1.35 2.95 5.08
N ARG A 154 2.56 2.38 5.16
CA ARG A 154 3.03 1.32 4.24
C ARG A 154 2.17 0.03 4.24
N SER A 155 1.28 -0.13 5.21
CA SER A 155 0.35 -1.25 5.34
C SER A 155 -1.11 -0.80 5.18
N CYS A 156 -1.30 0.36 4.56
CA CYS A 156 -2.58 0.95 4.19
C CYS A 156 -3.55 1.24 5.32
N GLN A 157 -3.05 1.39 6.55
CA GLN A 157 -3.83 1.98 7.62
C GLN A 157 -3.87 3.50 7.42
N ALA A 158 -5.08 4.05 7.42
CA ALA A 158 -5.32 5.46 7.17
C ALA A 158 -5.29 6.28 8.46
N THR A 159 -4.68 7.46 8.39
CA THR A 159 -4.81 8.53 9.38
C THR A 159 -5.47 9.74 8.73
N ASP A 160 -6.55 10.25 9.33
CA ASP A 160 -7.32 11.38 8.81
C ASP A 160 -7.04 12.66 9.60
N TYR A 161 -6.67 13.72 8.89
CA TYR A 161 -6.49 15.08 9.38
C TYR A 161 -7.67 15.92 8.87
N VAL A 162 -8.71 16.06 9.67
CA VAL A 162 -10.01 16.59 9.23
C VAL A 162 -10.06 18.11 9.38
N LEU A 163 -10.49 18.81 8.32
CA LEU A 163 -10.76 20.26 8.29
C LEU A 163 -9.64 21.11 8.93
N GLN A 164 -8.41 20.90 8.48
CA GLN A 164 -7.23 21.63 8.95
C GLN A 164 -6.96 22.86 8.07
N ASN A 165 -6.60 23.99 8.69
CA ASN A 165 -6.03 25.13 7.96
C ASN A 165 -4.52 24.96 7.91
N ASP A 166 -3.97 25.04 6.70
CA ASP A 166 -2.54 24.95 6.40
C ASP A 166 -1.76 23.88 7.19
N PRO A 167 -2.17 22.59 7.15
CA PRO A 167 -1.55 21.56 7.99
C PRO A 167 -0.12 21.23 7.58
N THR A 168 0.68 20.82 8.56
CA THR A 168 1.99 20.19 8.40
C THR A 168 1.90 18.73 8.84
N ILE A 169 2.12 17.79 7.92
CA ILE A 169 1.87 16.36 8.15
C ILE A 169 3.17 15.56 7.97
N PRO A 170 3.60 14.77 8.97
CA PRO A 170 4.86 14.04 8.88
C PRO A 170 4.76 12.79 8.00
N PHE A 171 5.68 12.65 7.06
CA PHE A 171 5.87 11.46 6.22
C PHE A 171 7.16 10.72 6.59
N PRO A 172 7.10 9.39 6.71
CA PRO A 172 8.25 8.57 7.11
C PRO A 172 9.29 8.42 5.99
N ALA A 173 10.54 8.18 6.37
CA ALA A 173 11.61 7.77 5.46
C ALA A 173 11.42 6.33 4.95
N GLY A 174 12.05 6.02 3.82
CA GLY A 174 12.21 4.67 3.27
C GLY A 174 10.97 4.11 2.55
N VAL A 175 9.90 4.89 2.42
CA VAL A 175 8.66 4.48 1.74
C VAL A 175 8.11 5.61 0.89
N ALA A 176 7.43 5.24 -0.20
CA ALA A 176 6.52 6.15 -0.88
C ALA A 176 5.23 6.25 -0.05
N THR A 177 4.69 7.46 0.09
CA THR A 177 3.47 7.70 0.86
C THR A 177 2.32 8.01 -0.09
N GLN A 178 1.23 7.26 -0.01
CA GLN A 178 -0.02 7.55 -0.71
C GLN A 178 -0.94 8.35 0.23
N PHE A 179 -1.61 9.36 -0.31
CA PHE A 179 -2.51 10.21 0.48
C PHE A 179 -3.56 10.88 -0.41
N TYR A 180 -4.66 11.29 0.22
CA TYR A 180 -5.72 12.07 -0.43
C TYR A 180 -5.81 13.45 0.20
N ILE A 181 -6.12 14.45 -0.61
CA ILE A 181 -6.50 15.78 -0.13
C ILE A 181 -7.90 16.08 -0.64
N THR A 182 -8.76 16.54 0.26
CA THR A 182 -10.08 17.08 -0.05
C THR A 182 -10.12 18.55 0.30
N ALA A 183 -10.52 19.39 -0.65
CA ALA A 183 -10.69 20.83 -0.47
C ALA A 183 -11.95 21.32 -1.20
N ASN A 184 -12.39 22.55 -0.92
CA ASN A 184 -13.61 23.11 -1.50
C ASN A 184 -13.34 24.41 -2.24
N SER A 185 -13.31 24.35 -3.58
CA SER A 185 -13.14 25.50 -4.47
C SER A 185 -11.93 26.35 -4.08
N ALA A 186 -10.79 25.71 -3.95
CA ALA A 186 -9.57 26.31 -3.43
C ALA A 186 -8.35 25.89 -4.26
N THR A 187 -7.35 26.78 -4.31
CA THR A 187 -6.00 26.44 -4.76
C THR A 187 -5.14 26.15 -3.54
N CYS A 188 -4.50 24.97 -3.52
CA CYS A 188 -3.56 24.60 -2.47
C CYS A 188 -2.13 24.52 -3.02
N SER A 189 -1.16 25.06 -2.28
CA SER A 189 0.26 24.76 -2.43
C SER A 189 0.63 23.53 -1.61
N LEU A 190 1.38 22.60 -2.21
CA LEU A 190 1.88 21.39 -1.57
C LEU A 190 3.39 21.39 -1.68
N VAL A 191 4.08 21.27 -0.55
CA VAL A 191 5.55 21.25 -0.49
C VAL A 191 6.02 20.04 0.30
N LEU A 192 7.00 19.33 -0.24
CA LEU A 192 7.58 18.12 0.38
C LEU A 192 9.11 18.17 0.45
#